data_AF-A0A7I0JCF4-F1
#
_entry.id   AF-A0A7I0JCF4-F1
#
_cell.length_a   1.000
_cell.length_b   1.000
_cell.length_c   1.000
_cell.angle_alpha   90.00
_cell.angle_beta   90.00
_cell.angle_gamma   90.00
#
_symmetry.space_group_name_H-M   'P 1'
#
loop_
_entity.id
_entity.type
_entity.pdbx_description
1 polymer ?
#
loop_
_entity_poly.entity_id
_entity_poly.type
_entity_poly.pdbx_seq_one_letter_code
_entity_poly.pdbx_strand_id
1 'polypeptide(L)'
;VETWRAATPMLGSEIQTRLTGRVVIAEEMANGRVRLTIDLISTAHPQLRYAPDRVRLSARRIPPEMKAGSLVTGYARLLPPTGPVRPESYDFSFDSYFSGIGGSGFFLGDPQVIPTTDPPAGTSIAS
;
A
#
# COMPACT_ATOMS: atom_id res chain seq x y z
N VAL A 1 -21.38 18.99 -18.85
CA VAL A 1 -20.30 17.98 -18.97
C VAL A 1 -19.93 17.54 -17.56
N GLU A 2 -20.51 16.42 -17.14
CA GLU A 2 -20.33 15.83 -15.80
C GLU A 2 -19.00 15.08 -15.76
N THR A 3 -17.94 15.72 -15.24
CA THR A 3 -16.70 15.02 -14.92
C THR A 3 -16.87 14.35 -13.56
N TRP A 4 -17.25 13.09 -13.60
CA TRP A 4 -17.22 12.19 -12.46
C TRP A 4 -15.79 12.12 -11.93
N ARG A 5 -15.54 12.83 -10.82
CA ARG A 5 -14.28 12.75 -10.08
C ARG A 5 -14.21 11.37 -9.44
N ALA A 6 -13.45 10.46 -10.05
CA ALA A 6 -12.93 9.29 -9.35
C ALA A 6 -11.98 9.79 -8.25
N ALA A 7 -12.56 10.13 -7.11
CA ALA A 7 -11.87 10.77 -5.99
C ALA A 7 -11.06 9.73 -5.21
N THR A 8 -10.03 9.15 -5.83
CA THR A 8 -9.02 8.38 -5.09
C THR A 8 -8.36 9.35 -4.10
N PRO A 9 -8.50 9.16 -2.77
CA PRO A 9 -7.91 10.05 -1.79
C PRO A 9 -6.39 9.97 -1.93
N MET A 10 -5.79 11.03 -2.48
CA MET A 10 -4.36 11.16 -2.65
C MET A 10 -3.72 11.71 -1.38
N LEU A 11 -2.53 11.21 -1.07
CA LEU A 11 -1.75 11.72 0.04
C LEU A 11 -1.32 13.18 -0.23
N GLY A 12 -1.66 14.11 0.66
CA GLY A 12 -1.39 15.55 0.46
C GLY A 12 0.03 16.02 0.82
N SER A 13 0.80 15.21 1.53
CA SER A 13 2.18 15.51 1.93
C SER A 13 2.92 14.21 2.23
N GLU A 14 4.24 14.21 2.14
CA GLU A 14 5.00 13.03 2.56
C GLU A 14 4.74 12.73 4.04
N ILE A 15 4.54 11.45 4.35
CA ILE A 15 4.30 11.03 5.73
C ILE A 15 4.98 9.72 6.01
N GLN A 16 5.60 9.64 7.19
CA GLN A 16 6.11 8.42 7.75
C GLN A 16 5.01 7.87 8.65
N THR A 17 4.52 6.69 8.34
CA THR A 17 3.46 6.05 9.12
C THR A 17 3.67 4.54 9.13
N ARG A 18 3.17 3.89 10.17
CA ARG A 18 3.05 2.45 10.19
C ARG A 18 1.78 2.08 9.45
N LEU A 19 1.91 1.40 8.33
CA LEU A 19 0.76 0.86 7.62
C LEU A 19 0.53 -0.60 7.93
N THR A 20 -0.73 -0.98 7.84
CA THR A 20 -1.18 -2.36 7.80
C THR A 20 -2.03 -2.52 6.55
N GLY A 21 -1.74 -3.54 5.77
CA GLY A 21 -2.41 -3.76 4.51
C GLY A 21 -2.25 -5.17 3.99
N ARG A 22 -2.96 -5.47 2.92
CA ARG A 22 -2.88 -6.76 2.24
C ARG A 22 -2.00 -6.64 1.01
N VAL A 23 -1.03 -7.53 0.87
CA VAL A 23 -0.21 -7.60 -0.34
C VAL A 23 -1.10 -8.10 -1.48
N VAL A 24 -1.25 -7.30 -2.52
CA VAL A 24 -1.95 -7.71 -3.75
C VAL A 24 -0.95 -8.31 -4.73
N ILE A 25 0.21 -7.68 -4.87
CA ILE A 25 1.26 -8.07 -5.82
C ILE A 25 2.62 -7.88 -5.14
N ALA A 26 3.52 -8.85 -5.33
CA ALA A 26 4.92 -8.75 -4.97
C ALA A 26 5.78 -9.07 -6.19
N GLU A 27 6.55 -8.09 -6.67
CA GLU A 27 7.43 -8.22 -7.82
C GLU A 27 8.89 -8.02 -7.41
N GLU A 28 9.73 -9.00 -7.68
CA GLU A 28 11.17 -8.88 -7.47
C GLU A 28 11.78 -8.08 -8.63
N MET A 29 12.47 -6.99 -8.32
CA MET A 29 13.14 -6.16 -9.30
C MET A 29 14.58 -6.64 -9.52
N ALA A 30 15.08 -6.46 -10.74
CA ALA A 30 16.45 -6.82 -11.12
C ALA A 30 17.55 -6.14 -10.26
N ASN A 31 17.22 -5.06 -9.55
CA ASN A 31 18.13 -4.37 -8.61
C ASN A 31 18.15 -5.01 -7.20
N GLY A 32 17.50 -6.16 -7.01
CA GLY A 32 17.40 -6.86 -5.73
C GLY A 32 16.39 -6.24 -4.73
N ARG A 33 15.61 -5.24 -5.15
CA ARG A 33 14.50 -4.69 -4.35
C ARG A 33 13.21 -5.39 -4.72
N VAL A 34 12.22 -5.33 -3.84
CA VAL A 34 10.91 -5.91 -4.09
C VAL A 34 9.90 -4.77 -4.17
N ARG A 35 9.10 -4.74 -5.23
CA ARG A 35 7.99 -3.83 -5.39
C ARG A 35 6.71 -4.51 -4.91
N LEU A 36 6.10 -3.94 -3.89
CA LEU A 36 4.88 -4.43 -3.29
C LEU A 36 3.73 -3.49 -3.64
N THR A 37 2.65 -4.05 -4.15
CA THR A 37 1.35 -3.36 -4.25
C THR A 37 0.51 -3.81 -3.07
N ILE A 38 0.12 -2.86 -2.22
CA ILE A 38 -0.53 -3.14 -0.95
C ILE A 38 -1.85 -2.39 -0.89
N ASP A 39 -2.91 -3.13 -0.60
CA ASP A 39 -4.22 -2.61 -0.25
C ASP A 39 -4.18 -2.16 1.21
N LEU A 40 -4.33 -0.86 1.44
CA LEU A 40 -4.10 -0.24 2.75
C LEU A 40 -5.36 -0.40 3.61
N ILE A 41 -5.24 -1.16 4.70
CA ILE A 41 -6.37 -1.40 5.62
C ILE A 41 -6.40 -0.32 6.71
N SER A 42 -5.24 0.03 7.24
CA SER A 42 -5.12 1.03 8.30
C SER A 42 -3.71 1.59 8.40
N THR A 43 -3.62 2.80 8.95
CA THR A 43 -2.35 3.45 9.28
C THR A 43 -2.35 3.83 10.75
N ALA A 44 -1.18 3.78 11.38
CA ALA A 44 -0.98 4.06 12.78
C ALA A 44 0.31 4.88 12.96
N HIS A 45 0.29 5.80 13.93
CA HIS A 45 1.45 6.63 14.27
C HIS A 45 2.06 7.39 13.08
N PRO A 46 1.34 8.32 12.42
CA PRO A 46 -0.03 8.80 12.67
C PRO A 46 -1.09 8.04 11.87
N GLN A 47 -2.34 8.08 12.34
CA GLN A 47 -3.49 7.56 11.59
C GLN A 47 -3.90 8.60 10.53
N LEU A 48 -3.84 8.22 9.26
CA LEU A 48 -4.26 9.08 8.17
C LEU A 48 -5.79 9.12 8.09
N ARG A 49 -6.37 10.32 8.15
CA ARG A 49 -7.81 10.52 8.00
C ARG A 49 -8.31 10.26 6.58
N TYR A 50 -7.45 10.49 5.59
CA TYR A 50 -7.70 10.26 4.17
C TYR A 50 -6.58 9.36 3.63
N ALA A 51 -6.57 8.13 4.10
CA ALA A 51 -5.60 7.16 3.63
C ALA A 51 -6.01 6.64 2.24
N PRO A 52 -5.07 6.49 1.29
CA PRO A 52 -5.35 5.89 -0.01
C PRO A 52 -5.75 4.42 0.14
N ASP A 53 -6.66 3.94 -0.71
CA ASP A 53 -7.11 2.54 -0.70
C ASP A 53 -5.97 1.57 -1.08
N ARG A 54 -5.10 2.01 -2.00
CA ARG A 54 -3.95 1.24 -2.47
C ARG A 54 -2.69 2.06 -2.55
N VAL A 55 -1.57 1.46 -2.12
CA VAL A 55 -0.24 2.06 -2.16
C VAL A 55 0.78 1.14 -2.81
N ARG A 56 1.76 1.74 -3.48
CA ARG A 56 2.88 1.01 -4.09
C ARG A 56 4.18 1.31 -3.38
N LEU A 57 4.76 0.29 -2.75
CA LEU A 57 5.92 0.43 -1.87
C LEU A 57 7.07 -0.45 -2.32
N SER A 58 8.26 0.14 -2.38
CA SER A 58 9.50 -0.64 -2.59
C SER A 58 10.12 -1.03 -1.26
N ALA A 59 10.32 -2.33 -1.03
CA ALA A 59 11.05 -2.89 0.09
C ALA A 59 12.49 -3.29 -0.32
N ARG A 60 13.43 -3.25 0.64
CA ARG A 60 14.81 -3.72 0.43
C ARG A 60 14.87 -5.25 0.52
N ARG A 61 14.16 -5.82 1.47
CA ARG A 61 13.93 -7.26 1.64
C ARG A 61 12.49 -7.46 2.06
N ILE A 62 11.97 -8.63 1.73
CA ILE A 62 10.70 -9.12 2.25
C ILE A 62 10.96 -10.46 2.93
N PRO A 63 10.23 -10.78 4.01
CA PRO A 63 10.24 -12.13 4.56
C PRO A 63 9.77 -13.15 3.51
N PRO A 64 10.38 -14.34 3.44
CA PRO A 64 10.13 -15.33 2.40
C PRO A 64 8.70 -15.91 2.44
N GLU A 65 8.01 -15.78 3.57
CA GLU A 65 6.62 -16.16 3.76
C GLU A 65 5.61 -15.16 3.17
N MET A 66 6.07 -13.98 2.72
CA MET A 66 5.22 -12.96 2.12
C MET A 66 4.82 -13.35 0.71
N LYS A 67 3.51 -13.45 0.48
CA LYS A 67 2.91 -13.73 -0.84
C LYS A 67 1.73 -12.81 -1.09
N ALA A 68 1.28 -12.76 -2.34
CA ALA A 68 0.00 -12.15 -2.66
C ALA A 68 -1.10 -12.76 -1.78
N GLY A 69 -1.90 -11.90 -1.16
CA GLY A 69 -2.92 -12.23 -0.17
C GLY A 69 -2.48 -12.11 1.28
N SER A 70 -1.18 -12.06 1.59
CA SER A 70 -0.68 -11.94 2.98
C SER A 70 -1.01 -10.58 3.59
N LEU A 71 -1.37 -10.57 4.86
CA LEU A 71 -1.45 -9.34 5.66
C LEU A 71 -0.05 -8.94 6.11
N VAL A 72 0.28 -7.66 5.96
CA VAL A 72 1.59 -7.13 6.28
C VAL A 72 1.46 -5.84 7.07
N THR A 73 2.42 -5.62 7.98
CA THR A 73 2.59 -4.35 8.68
C THR A 73 4.03 -3.90 8.60
N GLY A 74 4.23 -2.59 8.46
CA GLY A 74 5.57 -2.04 8.41
C GLY A 74 5.57 -0.52 8.50
N TYR A 75 6.71 0.01 8.90
CA TYR A 75 6.97 1.44 8.81
C TYR A 75 7.35 1.78 7.37
N ALA A 76 6.56 2.65 6.75
CA ALA A 76 6.82 3.12 5.41
C ALA A 76 6.77 4.65 5.35
N ARG A 77 7.57 5.19 4.44
CA ARG A 77 7.43 6.57 4.01
C ARG A 77 6.57 6.57 2.77
N LEU A 78 5.37 7.13 2.92
CA LEU A 78 4.47 7.37 1.81
C LEU A 78 4.79 8.75 1.26
N LEU A 79 5.03 8.81 -0.05
CA LEU A 79 5.18 10.04 -0.79
C LEU A 79 3.86 10.34 -1.49
N PRO A 80 3.51 11.64 -1.62
CA PRO A 80 2.40 12.04 -2.46
C PRO A 80 2.65 11.50 -3.88
N PRO A 81 1.60 11.04 -4.59
CA PRO A 81 1.75 10.79 -6.01
C PRO A 81 2.27 12.08 -6.67
N THR A 82 3.36 11.98 -7.44
CA THR A 82 3.91 13.13 -8.15
C THR A 82 2.83 13.63 -9.11
N GLY A 83 2.27 14.80 -8.84
CA GLY A 83 1.25 15.44 -9.67
C GLY A 83 1.84 16.10 -10.93
N PRO A 84 0.98 16.59 -11.84
CA PRO A 84 1.35 16.97 -13.20
C PRO A 84 2.32 18.15 -13.25
N VAL A 85 3.55 17.90 -13.71
CA VAL A 85 4.47 18.95 -14.15
C VAL A 85 4.22 19.17 -15.65
N ARG A 86 3.21 19.99 -15.96
CA ARG A 86 2.86 20.52 -17.31
C ARG A 86 2.28 19.51 -18.33
N PRO A 87 1.37 19.96 -19.21
CA PRO A 87 0.71 19.11 -20.21
C PRO A 87 1.60 18.55 -21.35
N GLU A 88 2.93 18.66 -21.27
CA GLU A 88 3.84 18.30 -22.37
C GLU A 88 4.98 17.36 -21.95
N SER A 89 4.88 16.69 -20.79
CA SER A 89 5.92 15.74 -20.35
C SER A 89 5.32 14.53 -19.63
N TYR A 90 5.54 13.38 -20.24
CA TYR A 90 5.27 11.99 -19.85
C TYR A 90 4.88 11.76 -18.37
N ASP A 91 3.65 11.26 -18.17
CA ASP A 91 2.87 11.41 -16.93
C ASP A 91 2.72 10.08 -16.15
N PHE A 92 3.40 9.94 -15.01
CA PHE A 92 3.25 8.79 -14.09
C PHE A 92 2.05 8.93 -13.12
N SER A 93 1.46 10.12 -13.06
CA SER A 93 0.29 10.45 -12.23
C SER A 93 -1.01 9.93 -12.85
N PHE A 94 -1.10 9.87 -14.18
CA PHE A 94 -2.26 9.40 -14.91
C PHE A 94 -2.46 7.90 -14.70
N ASP A 95 -1.41 7.09 -14.84
CA ASP A 95 -1.46 5.65 -14.55
C ASP A 95 -1.86 5.37 -13.08
N SER A 96 -1.31 6.14 -12.13
CA SER A 96 -1.61 5.98 -10.70
C SER A 96 -3.05 6.38 -10.37
N TYR A 97 -3.59 7.42 -11.02
CA TYR A 97 -4.98 7.88 -10.87
C TYR A 97 -5.99 6.84 -11.42
N PHE A 98 -5.71 6.24 -12.59
CA PHE A 98 -6.57 5.20 -13.16
C PHE A 98 -6.39 3.82 -12.50
N SER A 99 -5.22 3.54 -11.92
CA SER A 99 -4.94 2.29 -11.21
C SER A 99 -5.42 2.27 -9.75
N GLY A 100 -6.02 3.37 -9.24
CA GLY A 100 -6.48 3.50 -7.86
C GLY A 100 -5.35 3.59 -6.83
N ILE A 101 -4.10 3.88 -7.26
CA ILE A 101 -2.94 3.96 -6.38
C ILE A 101 -2.82 5.40 -5.86
N GLY A 102 -3.33 5.65 -4.64
CA GLY A 102 -3.36 6.99 -4.05
C GLY A 102 -2.06 7.42 -3.35
N GLY A 103 -1.02 6.59 -3.38
CA GLY A 103 0.30 6.92 -2.83
C GLY A 103 1.39 5.94 -3.25
N SER A 104 2.63 6.44 -3.33
CA SER A 104 3.80 5.61 -3.64
C SER A 104 4.92 5.86 -2.64
N GLY A 105 5.82 4.90 -2.45
CA GLY A 105 6.90 5.10 -1.50
C GLY A 105 7.78 3.90 -1.26
N PHE A 106 8.33 3.83 -0.06
CA PHE A 106 9.25 2.76 0.32
C PHE A 106 9.13 2.43 1.81
N PHE A 107 9.42 1.18 2.14
CA PHE A 107 9.54 0.75 3.52
C PHE A 107 10.83 1.28 4.13
N LEU A 108 10.76 1.78 5.36
CA LEU A 108 11.90 2.24 6.14
C LEU A 108 12.63 1.08 6.84
N GLY A 109 11.93 -0.04 7.04
CA GLY A 109 12.50 -1.30 7.57
C GLY A 109 11.89 -2.50 6.85
N ASP A 110 12.25 -3.71 7.28
CA ASP A 110 11.74 -4.94 6.69
C ASP A 110 10.25 -5.13 7.08
N PRO A 111 9.31 -5.22 6.12
CA PRO A 111 7.89 -5.42 6.44
C PRO A 111 7.68 -6.78 7.10
N GLN A 112 6.77 -6.83 8.07
CA GLN A 112 6.44 -8.03 8.82
C GLN A 112 5.12 -8.61 8.32
N VAL A 113 5.05 -9.94 8.14
CA VAL A 113 3.78 -10.61 7.85
C VAL A 113 3.02 -10.77 9.16
N ILE A 114 1.76 -10.32 9.17
CA ILE A 114 0.86 -10.59 10.28
C ILE A 114 0.25 -11.95 10.00
N PRO A 115 0.49 -12.97 10.85
CA PRO A 115 -0.28 -14.20 10.74
C PRO A 115 -1.73 -13.83 10.96
N THR A 116 -2.59 -14.09 9.97
CA THR A 116 -4.03 -14.10 10.21
C THR A 116 -4.26 -15.17 11.26
N THR A 117 -4.38 -14.76 12.52
CA THR A 117 -5.08 -15.57 13.51
C THR A 117 -6.48 -15.69 12.94
N ASP A 118 -6.73 -16.82 12.29
CA ASP A 118 -8.06 -17.36 12.24
C ASP A 118 -8.56 -17.30 13.69
N PRO A 119 -9.66 -16.59 14.01
CA PRO A 119 -10.24 -16.71 15.33
C PRO A 119 -10.39 -18.21 15.57
N PRO A 120 -9.90 -18.78 16.69
CA PRO A 120 -9.92 -20.22 16.88
C PRO A 120 -11.35 -20.66 16.61
N ALA A 121 -11.54 -21.40 15.51
CA ALA A 121 -12.83 -21.91 15.11
C ALA A 121 -13.44 -22.52 16.36
N GLY A 122 -14.46 -21.86 16.90
CA GLY A 122 -15.13 -22.30 18.09
C GLY A 122 -15.71 -23.67 17.77
N THR A 123 -15.01 -24.71 18.18
CA THR A 123 -15.45 -26.09 18.09
C THR A 123 -16.86 -26.15 18.66
N SER A 124 -17.80 -26.45 17.76
CA SER A 124 -19.11 -26.96 18.08
C SER A 124 -19.00 -28.13 19.05
N ILE A 125 -19.68 -28.06 20.19
CA ILE A 125 -20.29 -29.26 20.77
C ILE A 125 -21.75 -28.96 21.08
N ALA A 126 -22.62 -29.60 20.29
CA ALA A 126 -23.98 -29.89 20.68
C ALA A 126 -23.97 -30.85 21.86
N SER A 127 -24.85 -30.63 22.84
CA SER A 127 -25.42 -31.65 23.74
C SER A 127 -26.67 -31.08 24.39
#